data_AF-A0AAV9P6F2-F1
#
_entry.id   AF-A0AAV9P6F2-F1
#
_cell.length_a   1.000
_cell.length_b   1.000
_cell.length_c   1.000
_cell.angle_alpha   90.00
_cell.angle_beta   90.00
_cell.angle_gamma   90.00
#
_symmetry.space_group_name_H-M   'P 1'
#
loop_
_entity.id
_entity.type
_entity.pdbx_description
1 polymer ?
#
loop_
_entity_poly.entity_id
_entity_poly.type
_entity_poly.pdbx_seq_one_letter_code
_entity_poly.pdbx_strand_id
1 'polypeptide(L)'
;MTEDRQPAFQTLTLPSVNAAGDHFLYGEVPATATLKTEINEGTNYSRDMNVLFAAAGDLRNVVATFCDLPNDKGQTVTAVVLDRDGTVITRNLIILLVLLYVSDEAIAMDCVIHIWYSAFLRQSHVEILQTQIRPLIEDMISRVRDRKEKPLQKRAWLPFKTSCVRAMLHKSQWVSVLAHLSVTEEFDMAGAIQIMRQSRILPGRKDFMERRVLMLQRPRRVPYLEYRWRGVLLPFGHSREAFTVLNPTFFHNGQWRMGDLSDPIDGWPMPNLEATANGDAEHDIYGKMYHFVRDHFTFLHRQLRNRNINIDVLCQDAADFKHYLKPPAFPRDARFDRIEACQSIIA
;
A
#
# COMPACT_ATOMS: atom_id res chain seq x y z
N MET A 1 -30.14 -16.29 14.13
CA MET A 1 -30.85 -17.41 13.50
C MET A 1 -29.81 -18.40 13.07
N THR A 2 -29.72 -19.52 13.78
CA THR A 2 -28.88 -20.66 13.41
C THR A 2 -29.66 -21.48 12.38
N GLU A 3 -29.34 -21.28 11.10
CA GLU A 3 -29.87 -22.10 9.99
C GLU A 3 -29.19 -23.47 9.99
N ASP A 4 -29.96 -24.52 9.68
CA ASP A 4 -29.55 -25.91 9.41
C ASP A 4 -28.64 -26.04 8.17
N ARG A 5 -27.58 -25.23 8.11
CA ARG A 5 -26.59 -25.24 7.03
C ARG A 5 -25.42 -26.13 7.42
N GLN A 6 -25.07 -27.08 6.55
CA GLN A 6 -23.81 -27.82 6.64
C GLN A 6 -22.61 -26.85 6.51
N PRO A 7 -21.70 -26.79 7.49
CA PRO A 7 -20.53 -25.92 7.41
C PRO A 7 -19.58 -26.33 6.29
N ALA A 8 -19.06 -25.35 5.55
CA ALA A 8 -18.19 -25.54 4.39
C ALA A 8 -16.84 -26.18 4.75
N PHE A 9 -16.42 -26.13 6.02
CA PHE A 9 -15.22 -26.83 6.49
C PHE A 9 -15.45 -28.34 6.71
N GLN A 10 -16.69 -28.82 6.71
CA GLN A 10 -17.02 -30.25 6.80
C GLN A 10 -17.05 -30.93 5.42
N THR A 11 -17.23 -30.17 4.35
CA THR A 11 -17.06 -30.64 2.97
C THR A 11 -15.58 -30.60 2.60
N LEU A 12 -14.93 -31.77 2.52
CA LEU A 12 -13.49 -31.94 2.19
C LEU A 12 -13.04 -31.33 0.85
N THR A 13 -13.98 -30.88 0.03
CA THR A 13 -13.74 -30.03 -1.14
C THR A 13 -13.92 -28.57 -0.73
N LEU A 14 -12.84 -27.91 -0.31
CA LEU A 14 -12.79 -26.46 -0.35
C LEU A 14 -13.10 -26.04 -1.80
N PRO A 15 -14.06 -25.14 -2.06
CA PRO A 15 -14.23 -24.55 -3.38
C PRO A 15 -12.86 -24.07 -3.87
N SER A 16 -12.50 -24.38 -5.11
CA SER A 16 -11.17 -24.05 -5.63
C SER A 16 -10.86 -22.57 -5.38
N VAL A 17 -9.60 -22.31 -5.02
CA VAL A 17 -9.02 -21.02 -4.58
C VAL A 17 -9.15 -19.89 -5.61
N ASN A 18 -9.76 -20.16 -6.77
CA ASN A 18 -9.81 -19.30 -7.95
C ASN A 18 -10.66 -18.02 -7.82
N ALA A 19 -11.28 -17.74 -6.66
CA ALA A 19 -12.11 -16.55 -6.43
C ALA A 19 -11.48 -15.51 -5.49
N ALA A 20 -10.37 -15.86 -4.80
CA ALA A 20 -9.58 -14.91 -4.02
C ALA A 20 -8.47 -14.35 -4.91
N GLY A 21 -8.27 -13.04 -4.90
CA GLY A 21 -7.15 -12.43 -5.61
C GLY A 21 -5.81 -12.94 -5.05
N ASP A 22 -4.81 -13.01 -5.91
CA ASP A 22 -3.49 -13.57 -5.67
C ASP A 22 -2.47 -12.56 -5.15
N HIS A 23 -2.90 -11.31 -4.91
CA HIS A 23 -2.01 -10.23 -4.50
C HIS A 23 -2.19 -9.84 -3.03
N PHE A 24 -1.05 -9.62 -2.35
CA PHE A 24 -0.97 -9.14 -0.97
C PHE A 24 -0.78 -7.62 -0.95
N LEU A 25 -1.84 -6.87 -1.29
CA LEU A 25 -1.73 -5.40 -1.37
C LEU A 25 -1.87 -4.69 -0.02
N TYR A 26 -2.18 -5.41 1.05
CA TYR A 26 -2.16 -4.95 2.44
C TYR A 26 -1.10 -5.74 3.21
N GLY A 27 -0.45 -5.09 4.16
CA GLY A 27 0.37 -5.75 5.16
C GLY A 27 -0.41 -6.78 5.96
N GLU A 28 0.16 -7.97 6.08
CA GLU A 28 -0.43 -9.07 6.87
C GLU A 28 0.12 -9.13 8.30
N VAL A 29 1.16 -8.35 8.58
CA VAL A 29 1.73 -8.18 9.91
C VAL A 29 1.80 -6.70 10.26
N PRO A 30 1.75 -6.33 11.56
CA PRO A 30 1.86 -4.94 11.97
C PRO A 30 3.15 -4.25 11.48
N ALA A 31 3.03 -2.98 11.11
CA ALA A 31 4.15 -2.13 10.73
C ALA A 31 5.21 -2.04 11.83
N THR A 32 6.48 -2.14 11.43
CA THR A 32 7.64 -1.97 12.29
C THR A 32 8.45 -0.79 11.80
N ALA A 33 8.74 0.16 12.70
CA ALA A 33 9.71 1.21 12.43
C ALA A 33 11.13 0.65 12.55
N THR A 34 11.79 0.52 11.39
CA THR A 34 13.11 -0.11 11.26
C THR A 34 14.24 0.81 11.73
N LEU A 35 14.06 2.13 11.61
CA LEU A 35 15.02 3.14 12.06
C LEU A 35 14.56 3.78 13.38
N LYS A 36 15.10 3.29 14.50
CA LYS A 36 14.91 3.88 15.83
C LYS A 36 16.21 4.44 16.36
N THR A 37 16.75 5.45 15.68
CA THR A 37 18.17 5.79 15.82
C THR A 37 18.51 6.42 17.17
N GLU A 38 17.58 7.14 17.79
CA GLU A 38 17.75 7.64 19.15
C GLU A 38 17.96 6.52 20.17
N ILE A 39 17.27 5.39 19.99
CA ILE A 39 17.34 4.24 20.90
C ILE A 39 18.56 3.37 20.58
N ASN A 40 18.85 3.17 19.29
CA ASN A 40 19.88 2.23 18.84
C ASN A 40 21.29 2.85 18.81
N GLU A 41 21.43 4.07 18.30
CA GLU A 41 22.71 4.76 18.12
C GLU A 41 22.89 5.96 19.06
N GLY A 42 21.83 6.36 19.75
CA GLY A 42 21.82 7.51 20.64
C GLY A 42 21.35 8.79 19.94
N THR A 43 20.89 9.75 20.75
CA THR A 43 20.32 11.01 20.26
C THR A 43 21.27 11.84 19.41
N ASN A 44 22.58 11.63 19.51
CA ASN A 44 23.62 12.37 18.77
C ASN A 44 24.01 11.75 17.42
N TYR A 45 23.37 10.66 16.99
CA TYR A 45 23.67 10.07 15.70
C TYR A 45 23.29 11.01 14.54
N SER A 46 24.21 11.21 13.59
CA SER A 46 24.08 12.17 12.48
C SER A 46 24.68 11.68 11.17
N ARG A 47 24.88 10.36 11.02
CA ARG A 47 25.40 9.78 9.78
C ARG A 47 24.26 9.38 8.86
N ASP A 48 24.56 9.33 7.56
CA ASP A 48 23.62 8.82 6.55
C ASP A 48 23.26 7.37 6.84
N MET A 49 22.03 6.99 6.50
CA MET A 49 21.51 5.63 6.71
C MET A 49 20.93 5.05 5.44
N ASN A 50 21.21 3.77 5.22
CA ASN A 50 20.67 2.98 4.13
C ASN A 50 19.82 1.84 4.70
N VAL A 51 18.54 1.77 4.31
CA VAL A 51 17.60 0.73 4.77
C VAL A 51 17.10 -0.06 3.58
N LEU A 52 17.05 -1.38 3.74
CA LEU A 52 16.44 -2.28 2.77
C LEU A 52 15.12 -2.80 3.33
N PHE A 53 14.02 -2.59 2.60
CA PHE A 53 12.74 -3.26 2.78
C PHE A 53 12.64 -4.35 1.70
N ALA A 54 13.06 -5.56 2.05
CA ALA A 54 13.06 -6.73 1.17
C ALA A 54 11.71 -7.46 1.25
N ALA A 55 11.14 -7.81 0.09
CA ALA A 55 9.79 -8.37 0.00
C ALA A 55 8.80 -7.48 0.78
N ALA A 56 8.80 -6.19 0.46
CA ALA A 56 8.17 -5.17 1.28
C ALA A 56 6.65 -5.37 1.42
N GLY A 57 5.99 -5.97 0.42
CA GLY A 57 4.55 -5.86 0.28
C GLY A 57 4.18 -4.38 0.13
N ASP A 58 3.39 -3.86 1.05
CA ASP A 58 3.00 -2.44 1.03
C ASP A 58 4.02 -1.49 1.71
N LEU A 59 3.71 -0.20 1.73
CA LEU A 59 4.60 0.83 2.29
C LEU A 59 4.50 0.98 3.81
N ARG A 60 3.77 0.13 4.56
CA ARG A 60 3.49 0.39 5.99
C ARG A 60 4.76 0.49 6.83
N ASN A 61 5.76 -0.35 6.55
CA ASN A 61 7.06 -0.35 7.22
C ASN A 61 7.88 0.88 6.84
N VAL A 62 7.80 1.30 5.57
CA VAL A 62 8.45 2.53 5.08
C VAL A 62 7.87 3.74 5.81
N VAL A 63 6.53 3.80 5.89
CA VAL A 63 5.79 4.87 6.56
C VAL A 63 6.11 4.89 8.04
N ALA A 64 6.00 3.77 8.77
CA ALA A 64 6.34 3.68 10.18
C ALA A 64 7.79 4.09 10.45
N THR A 65 8.73 3.61 9.62
CA THR A 65 10.15 3.93 9.74
C THR A 65 10.43 5.43 9.57
N PHE A 66 9.82 6.07 8.58
CA PHE A 66 10.02 7.48 8.35
C PHE A 66 9.22 8.37 9.30
N CYS A 67 8.13 7.87 9.88
CA CYS A 67 7.39 8.54 10.94
C CYS A 67 8.18 8.63 12.25
N ASP A 68 8.99 7.63 12.54
CA ASP A 68 9.77 7.57 13.77
C ASP A 68 11.19 8.16 13.62
N LEU A 69 11.49 8.85 12.51
CA LEU A 69 12.79 9.50 12.34
C LEU A 69 12.96 10.63 13.37
N PRO A 70 14.06 10.65 14.14
CA PRO A 70 14.31 11.69 15.13
C PRO A 70 14.56 13.03 14.45
N ASN A 71 14.67 14.14 15.20
CA ASN A 71 14.91 15.47 14.65
C ASN A 71 15.99 15.49 13.56
N ASP A 72 15.72 16.24 12.48
CA ASP A 72 16.64 16.32 11.35
C ASP A 72 17.97 16.99 11.77
N LYS A 73 19.08 16.29 11.52
CA LYS A 73 20.45 16.79 11.73
C LYS A 73 21.23 16.89 10.41
N GLY A 74 20.53 16.89 9.28
CA GLY A 74 21.10 16.98 7.94
C GLY A 74 21.49 15.64 7.32
N GLN A 75 21.23 14.51 8.00
CA GLN A 75 21.53 13.19 7.46
C GLN A 75 20.65 12.84 6.25
N THR A 76 21.22 12.09 5.32
CA THR A 76 20.47 11.47 4.23
C THR A 76 20.00 10.09 4.65
N VAL A 77 18.71 9.82 4.48
CA VAL A 77 18.16 8.47 4.67
C VAL A 77 17.73 7.92 3.32
N THR A 78 18.36 6.82 2.89
CA THR A 78 18.02 6.12 1.66
C THR A 78 17.31 4.82 1.99
N ALA A 79 16.09 4.64 1.49
CA ALA A 79 15.36 3.39 1.55
C ALA A 79 15.35 2.71 0.17
N VAL A 80 15.61 1.42 0.15
CA VAL A 80 15.37 0.54 -1.00
C VAL A 80 14.14 -0.31 -0.67
N VAL A 81 13.09 -0.19 -1.47
CA VAL A 81 11.84 -0.92 -1.33
C VAL A 81 11.73 -1.85 -2.52
N LEU A 82 11.75 -3.16 -2.28
CA LEU A 82 11.64 -4.15 -3.35
C LEU A 82 10.61 -5.22 -3.05
N ASP A 83 9.97 -5.67 -4.12
CA ASP A 83 9.02 -6.77 -4.13
C ASP A 83 9.06 -7.46 -5.49
N ARG A 84 8.80 -8.77 -5.52
CA ARG A 84 8.71 -9.54 -6.76
C ARG A 84 7.41 -9.24 -7.52
N ASP A 85 6.38 -8.80 -6.81
CA ASP A 85 5.07 -8.52 -7.37
C ASP A 85 5.03 -7.11 -8.01
N GLY A 86 4.83 -7.08 -9.33
CA GLY A 86 4.75 -5.84 -10.10
C GLY A 86 3.53 -4.98 -9.76
N THR A 87 2.42 -5.59 -9.33
CA THR A 87 1.21 -4.86 -8.91
C THR A 87 1.47 -4.12 -7.60
N VAL A 88 2.12 -4.79 -6.65
CA VAL A 88 2.55 -4.21 -5.37
C VAL A 88 3.47 -3.01 -5.59
N ILE A 89 4.52 -3.19 -6.41
CA ILE A 89 5.47 -2.12 -6.69
C ILE A 89 4.84 -0.94 -7.43
N THR A 90 3.96 -1.23 -8.40
CA THR A 90 3.20 -0.20 -9.11
C THR A 90 2.41 0.66 -8.14
N ARG A 91 1.69 0.02 -7.22
CA ARG A 91 0.87 0.70 -6.23
C ARG A 91 1.69 1.55 -5.28
N ASN A 92 2.78 0.99 -4.76
CA ASN A 92 3.72 1.70 -3.88
C ASN A 92 4.29 2.93 -4.59
N LEU A 93 4.67 2.81 -5.85
CA LEU A 93 5.16 3.93 -6.64
C LEU A 93 4.09 5.02 -6.82
N ILE A 94 2.84 4.67 -7.17
CA ILE A 94 1.75 5.64 -7.33
C ILE A 94 1.53 6.41 -6.02
N ILE A 95 1.47 5.72 -4.88
CA ILE A 95 1.30 6.34 -3.56
C ILE A 95 2.44 7.32 -3.27
N LEU A 96 3.69 6.90 -3.48
CA LEU A 96 4.86 7.75 -3.26
C LEU A 96 4.84 8.98 -4.17
N LEU A 97 4.45 8.84 -5.44
CA LEU A 97 4.35 9.97 -6.36
C LEU A 97 3.25 10.96 -5.94
N VAL A 98 2.11 10.49 -5.44
CA VAL A 98 1.06 11.37 -4.88
C VAL A 98 1.59 12.14 -3.68
N LEU A 99 2.25 11.48 -2.72
CA LEU A 99 2.86 12.13 -1.57
C LEU A 99 3.92 13.18 -1.97
N LEU A 100 4.65 12.89 -3.05
CA LEU A 100 5.75 13.72 -3.53
C LEU A 100 5.28 14.94 -4.34
N TYR A 101 4.24 14.82 -5.17
CA TYR A 101 3.81 15.87 -6.11
C TYR A 101 2.56 16.66 -5.68
N VAL A 102 1.65 16.07 -4.91
CA VAL A 102 0.46 16.79 -4.45
C VAL A 102 0.84 17.69 -3.29
N SER A 103 0.86 19.00 -3.55
CA SER A 103 1.35 20.01 -2.60
C SER A 103 0.43 20.22 -1.41
N ASP A 104 -0.89 20.24 -1.63
CA ASP A 104 -1.87 20.35 -0.57
C ASP A 104 -1.88 19.07 0.27
N GLU A 105 -1.56 19.21 1.55
CA GLU A 105 -1.42 18.09 2.49
C GLU A 105 -2.76 17.34 2.65
N ALA A 106 -3.86 18.04 2.89
CA ALA A 106 -5.16 17.42 3.13
C ALA A 106 -5.65 16.62 1.90
N ILE A 107 -5.47 17.20 0.71
CA ILE A 107 -5.81 16.54 -0.57
C ILE A 107 -4.92 15.33 -0.81
N ALA A 108 -3.61 15.44 -0.56
CA ALA A 108 -2.68 14.32 -0.72
C ALA A 108 -3.05 13.14 0.21
N MET A 109 -3.39 13.44 1.48
CA MET A 109 -3.73 12.42 2.47
C MET A 109 -5.02 11.69 2.12
N ASP A 110 -6.07 12.45 1.81
CA ASP A 110 -7.36 11.88 1.40
C ASP A 110 -7.17 10.98 0.17
N CYS A 111 -6.40 11.43 -0.83
CA CYS A 111 -6.11 10.65 -2.03
C CYS A 111 -5.34 9.35 -1.72
N VAL A 112 -4.24 9.42 -0.96
CA VAL A 112 -3.38 8.26 -0.67
C VAL A 112 -4.12 7.21 0.17
N ILE A 113 -4.88 7.61 1.19
CA ILE A 113 -5.65 6.68 2.02
C ILE A 113 -6.62 5.88 1.16
N HIS A 114 -7.28 6.53 0.21
CA HIS A 114 -8.27 5.84 -0.64
C HIS A 114 -7.62 5.02 -1.75
N ILE A 115 -6.50 5.47 -2.32
CA ILE A 115 -5.68 4.64 -3.22
C ILE A 115 -5.24 3.36 -2.52
N TRP A 116 -4.81 3.46 -1.25
CA TRP A 116 -4.28 2.32 -0.50
C TRP A 116 -5.37 1.45 0.13
N TYR A 117 -6.45 1.97 0.69
CA TYR A 117 -7.34 1.14 1.52
C TYR A 117 -8.80 1.10 1.06
N SER A 118 -9.12 1.75 -0.06
CA SER A 118 -10.49 1.80 -0.60
C SER A 118 -10.60 1.23 -2.00
N ALA A 119 -11.57 0.34 -2.20
CA ALA A 119 -11.94 -0.24 -3.48
C ALA A 119 -12.47 0.82 -4.46
N PHE A 120 -13.02 1.91 -3.95
CA PHE A 120 -13.59 3.00 -4.74
C PHE A 120 -12.88 4.31 -4.41
N LEU A 121 -12.82 5.18 -5.40
CA LEU A 121 -12.22 6.51 -5.37
C LEU A 121 -13.28 7.57 -5.67
N ARG A 122 -12.98 8.81 -5.27
CA ARG A 122 -13.73 10.01 -5.69
C ARG A 122 -13.22 10.48 -7.05
N GLN A 123 -14.06 11.22 -7.76
CA GLN A 123 -13.65 11.85 -9.03
C GLN A 123 -12.41 12.74 -8.86
N SER A 124 -12.31 13.48 -7.75
CA SER A 124 -11.15 14.31 -7.42
C SER A 124 -9.85 13.50 -7.26
N HIS A 125 -9.91 12.26 -6.75
CA HIS A 125 -8.74 11.38 -6.67
C HIS A 125 -8.28 10.96 -8.06
N VAL A 126 -9.22 10.63 -8.93
CA VAL A 126 -8.94 10.25 -10.32
C VAL A 126 -8.34 11.43 -11.08
N GLU A 127 -8.87 12.63 -10.89
CA GLU A 127 -8.30 13.85 -11.47
C GLU A 127 -6.85 14.07 -11.05
N ILE A 128 -6.51 13.84 -9.77
CA ILE A 128 -5.10 13.90 -9.31
C ILE A 128 -4.24 12.86 -10.04
N LEU A 129 -4.70 11.61 -10.11
CA LEU A 129 -3.97 10.55 -10.80
C LEU A 129 -3.76 10.85 -12.29
N GLN A 130 -4.77 11.39 -12.97
CA GLN A 130 -4.73 11.69 -14.40
C GLN A 130 -3.94 12.96 -14.73
N THR A 131 -4.03 14.00 -13.90
CA THR A 131 -3.45 15.32 -14.22
C THR A 131 -2.05 15.50 -13.65
N GLN A 132 -1.73 14.89 -12.51
CA GLN A 132 -0.44 15.08 -11.83
C GLN A 132 0.47 13.86 -11.96
N ILE A 133 -0.07 12.64 -11.88
CA ILE A 133 0.75 11.42 -11.81
C ILE A 133 0.96 10.80 -13.20
N ARG A 134 -0.10 10.64 -14.00
CA ARG A 134 -0.03 10.04 -15.34
C ARG A 134 1.02 10.70 -16.25
N PRO A 135 1.13 12.05 -16.34
CA PRO A 135 2.13 12.67 -17.22
C PRO A 135 3.58 12.30 -16.85
N LEU A 136 3.86 12.07 -15.56
CA LEU A 136 5.18 11.65 -15.09
C LEU A 136 5.55 10.26 -15.59
N ILE A 137 4.56 9.36 -15.69
CA ILE A 137 4.73 7.99 -16.17
C ILE A 137 4.78 7.96 -17.70
N GLU A 138 3.93 8.75 -18.39
CA GLU A 138 3.95 8.88 -19.84
C GLU A 138 5.28 9.44 -20.36
N ASP A 139 5.82 10.48 -19.72
CA ASP A 139 7.16 11.01 -20.03
C ASP A 139 8.21 9.91 -19.90
N MET A 140 8.15 9.08 -18.85
CA MET A 140 9.07 7.97 -18.69
C MET A 140 8.91 6.91 -19.80
N ILE A 141 7.68 6.50 -20.12
CA ILE A 141 7.39 5.52 -21.18
C ILE A 141 7.90 6.01 -22.54
N SER A 142 7.69 7.28 -22.87
CA SER A 142 8.15 7.86 -24.13
C SER A 142 9.68 7.76 -24.29
N ARG A 143 10.44 7.97 -23.20
CA ARG A 143 11.91 7.91 -23.18
C ARG A 143 12.49 6.50 -23.26
N VAL A 144 11.70 5.48 -22.88
CA VAL A 144 12.12 4.08 -22.92
C VAL A 144 11.53 3.31 -24.09
N ARG A 145 10.67 3.93 -24.91
CA ARG A 145 9.99 3.29 -26.04
C ARG A 145 10.96 2.57 -26.98
N ASP A 146 12.05 3.22 -27.37
CA ASP A 146 13.02 2.67 -28.34
C ASP A 146 14.17 1.88 -27.66
N ARG A 147 14.16 1.79 -26.33
CA ARG A 147 15.15 1.03 -25.58
C ARG A 147 14.82 -0.45 -25.58
N LYS A 148 15.86 -1.28 -25.47
CA LYS A 148 15.71 -2.74 -25.31
C LYS A 148 14.95 -3.05 -24.01
N GLU A 149 14.14 -4.11 -24.03
CA GLU A 149 13.32 -4.57 -22.91
C GLU A 149 14.14 -5.04 -21.70
N LYS A 150 15.28 -5.69 -21.97
CA LYS A 150 16.09 -6.39 -20.96
C LYS A 150 16.69 -5.50 -19.86
N PRO A 151 17.32 -4.34 -20.14
CA PRO A 151 17.88 -3.52 -19.07
C PRO A 151 16.80 -2.84 -18.22
N LEU A 152 17.00 -2.85 -16.89
CA LEU A 152 16.23 -2.02 -15.97
C LEU A 152 16.36 -0.55 -16.35
N GLN A 153 15.23 0.15 -16.39
CA GLN A 153 15.15 1.56 -16.70
C GLN A 153 14.96 2.35 -15.42
N LYS A 154 15.94 3.20 -15.11
CA LYS A 154 15.93 4.06 -13.92
C LYS A 154 15.27 5.39 -14.24
N ARG A 155 14.32 5.79 -13.41
CA ARG A 155 13.74 7.14 -13.36
C ARG A 155 13.89 7.70 -11.96
N ALA A 156 14.19 8.98 -11.87
CA ALA A 156 14.21 9.73 -10.62
C ALA A 156 13.25 10.91 -10.73
N TRP A 157 12.52 11.17 -9.65
CA TRP A 157 11.66 12.32 -9.45
C TRP A 157 12.13 13.09 -8.23
N LEU A 158 12.48 14.36 -8.47
CA LEU A 158 13.02 15.29 -7.47
C LEU A 158 12.26 16.62 -7.60
N PRO A 159 10.98 16.70 -7.19
CA PRO A 159 10.29 18.00 -7.19
C PRO A 159 10.84 18.93 -6.11
N PHE A 160 11.53 18.37 -5.10
CA PHE A 160 12.24 19.11 -4.07
C PHE A 160 13.75 19.02 -4.29
N LYS A 161 14.51 19.93 -3.67
CA LYS A 161 15.98 19.91 -3.75
C LYS A 161 16.62 18.73 -3.00
N THR A 162 15.93 18.20 -2.00
CA THR A 162 16.52 17.34 -0.95
C THR A 162 16.05 15.89 -1.01
N SER A 163 14.76 15.64 -1.27
CA SER A 163 14.19 14.29 -1.32
C SER A 163 13.92 13.81 -2.74
N CYS A 164 14.01 12.50 -2.93
CA CYS A 164 13.87 11.84 -4.22
C CYS A 164 13.08 10.54 -4.11
N VAL A 165 12.19 10.30 -5.07
CA VAL A 165 11.69 8.94 -5.37
C VAL A 165 12.33 8.49 -6.65
N ARG A 166 12.87 7.27 -6.69
CA ARG A 166 13.44 6.65 -7.89
C ARG A 166 12.78 5.31 -8.10
N ALA A 167 12.52 4.95 -9.35
CA ALA A 167 12.03 3.63 -9.69
C ALA A 167 12.93 3.00 -10.74
N MET A 168 13.21 1.71 -10.56
CA MET A 168 14.01 0.89 -11.47
C MET A 168 13.15 -0.29 -11.92
N LEU A 169 12.54 -0.12 -13.10
CA LEU A 169 11.56 -1.06 -13.63
C LEU A 169 11.91 -1.45 -15.07
N HIS A 170 11.47 -2.64 -15.48
CA HIS A 170 11.44 -3.05 -16.89
C HIS A 170 10.40 -2.26 -17.67
N LYS A 171 10.53 -2.24 -19.00
CA LYS A 171 9.62 -1.47 -19.87
C LYS A 171 8.17 -1.99 -19.77
N SER A 172 7.95 -3.29 -19.72
CA SER A 172 6.63 -3.89 -19.46
C SER A 172 6.01 -3.43 -18.13
N GLN A 173 6.82 -3.29 -17.09
CA GLN A 173 6.37 -2.80 -15.77
C GLN A 173 5.99 -1.33 -15.82
N TRP A 174 6.70 -0.48 -16.57
CA TRP A 174 6.28 0.91 -16.78
C TRP A 174 4.91 1.02 -17.45
N VAL A 175 4.65 0.17 -18.45
CA VAL A 175 3.33 0.08 -19.09
C VAL A 175 2.26 -0.36 -18.09
N SER A 176 2.59 -1.32 -17.22
CA SER A 176 1.70 -1.75 -16.13
C SER A 176 1.39 -0.61 -15.16
N VAL A 177 2.38 0.22 -14.78
CA VAL A 177 2.13 1.40 -13.93
C VAL A 177 1.12 2.35 -14.57
N LEU A 178 1.25 2.61 -15.87
CA LEU A 178 0.30 3.46 -16.59
C LEU A 178 -1.10 2.84 -16.62
N ALA A 179 -1.21 1.52 -16.80
CA ALA A 179 -2.49 0.83 -16.80
C ALA A 179 -3.22 0.94 -15.45
N HIS A 180 -2.48 0.92 -14.33
CA HIS A 180 -3.03 1.10 -12.99
C HIS A 180 -3.39 2.55 -12.62
N LEU A 181 -3.19 3.51 -13.53
CA LEU A 181 -3.71 4.87 -13.36
C LEU A 181 -5.07 5.07 -14.03
N SER A 182 -5.44 4.18 -14.95
CA SER A 182 -6.68 4.28 -15.74
C SER A 182 -7.70 3.26 -15.25
N VAL A 183 -8.93 3.73 -15.06
CA VAL A 183 -10.08 2.85 -14.80
C VAL A 183 -10.40 2.14 -16.10
N THR A 184 -10.35 0.82 -16.10
CA THR A 184 -10.72 0.03 -17.29
C THR A 184 -12.25 0.00 -17.41
N GLU A 185 -12.77 0.09 -18.64
CA GLU A 185 -14.22 -0.03 -18.94
C GLU A 185 -14.72 -1.49 -18.84
N GLU A 186 -13.91 -2.38 -18.29
CA GLU A 186 -14.16 -3.82 -18.22
C GLU A 186 -15.31 -4.17 -17.27
N PHE A 187 -15.68 -3.25 -16.38
CA PHE A 187 -16.79 -3.38 -15.44
C PHE A 187 -17.64 -2.13 -15.39
N ASP A 188 -18.96 -2.32 -15.24
CA ASP A 188 -19.78 -1.31 -14.59
C ASP A 188 -19.60 -1.38 -13.06
N MET A 189 -20.04 -0.32 -12.37
CA MET A 189 -19.90 -0.25 -10.90
C MET A 189 -20.61 -1.40 -10.18
N ALA A 190 -21.75 -1.85 -10.69
CA ALA A 190 -22.54 -2.92 -10.08
C ALA A 190 -21.81 -4.26 -10.13
N GLY A 191 -21.25 -4.62 -11.29
CA GLY A 191 -20.45 -5.82 -11.49
C GLY A 191 -19.18 -5.82 -10.65
N ALA A 192 -18.48 -4.69 -10.55
CA ALA A 192 -17.29 -4.56 -9.70
C ALA A 192 -17.63 -4.73 -8.20
N ILE A 193 -18.73 -4.11 -7.73
CA ILE A 193 -19.23 -4.30 -6.35
C ILE A 193 -19.56 -5.77 -6.11
N GLN A 194 -20.23 -6.42 -7.07
CA GLN A 194 -20.60 -7.82 -6.96
C GLN A 194 -19.37 -8.72 -6.87
N ILE A 195 -18.37 -8.54 -7.72
CA ILE A 195 -17.14 -9.35 -7.72
C ILE A 195 -16.33 -9.13 -6.43
N MET A 196 -16.18 -7.87 -5.98
CA MET A 196 -15.54 -7.59 -4.69
C MET A 196 -16.25 -8.30 -3.53
N ARG A 197 -17.59 -8.21 -3.48
CA ARG A 197 -18.38 -8.86 -2.42
C ARG A 197 -18.32 -10.38 -2.52
N GLN A 198 -18.38 -10.94 -3.72
CA GLN A 198 -18.22 -12.37 -3.93
C GLN A 198 -16.84 -12.83 -3.44
N SER A 199 -15.77 -12.08 -3.69
CA SER A 199 -14.44 -12.45 -3.19
C SER A 199 -14.33 -12.33 -1.66
N ARG A 200 -14.85 -11.26 -1.05
CA ARG A 200 -14.68 -10.96 0.39
C ARG A 200 -15.75 -11.59 1.30
N ILE A 201 -16.89 -11.98 0.73
CA ILE A 201 -18.11 -12.45 1.40
C ILE A 201 -18.68 -13.63 0.58
N LEU A 202 -17.81 -14.54 0.11
CA LEU A 202 -18.23 -15.68 -0.69
C LEU A 202 -19.15 -16.59 0.13
N PRO A 203 -20.34 -17.00 -0.37
CA PRO A 203 -21.21 -17.94 0.33
C PRO A 203 -20.51 -19.26 0.72
N GLY A 204 -19.61 -19.76 -0.14
CA GLY A 204 -18.81 -20.97 0.12
C GLY A 204 -17.69 -20.79 1.16
N ARG A 205 -17.41 -19.56 1.59
CA ARG A 205 -16.46 -19.25 2.68
C ARG A 205 -17.11 -18.47 3.82
N LYS A 206 -18.45 -18.51 3.91
CA LYS A 206 -19.23 -17.89 4.99
C LYS A 206 -18.69 -18.28 6.37
N ASP A 207 -18.29 -19.54 6.56
CA ASP A 207 -17.69 -20.02 7.81
C ASP A 207 -16.37 -19.32 8.18
N PHE A 208 -15.50 -18.98 7.21
CA PHE A 208 -14.25 -18.27 7.48
C PHE A 208 -14.51 -16.84 7.93
N MET A 209 -15.45 -16.16 7.27
CA MET A 209 -15.89 -14.81 7.65
C MET A 209 -16.56 -14.83 9.02
N GLU A 210 -17.51 -15.74 9.25
CA GLU A 210 -18.21 -15.87 10.54
C GLU A 210 -17.23 -16.20 11.67
N ARG A 211 -16.25 -17.09 11.42
CA ARG A 211 -15.17 -17.36 12.36
C ARG A 211 -14.35 -16.12 12.67
N ARG A 212 -13.96 -15.32 11.66
CA ARG A 212 -13.25 -14.06 11.89
C ARG A 212 -14.09 -13.08 12.72
N VAL A 213 -15.38 -12.92 12.40
CA VAL A 213 -16.31 -12.07 13.16
C VAL A 213 -16.50 -12.54 14.60
N LEU A 214 -16.54 -13.86 14.84
CA LEU A 214 -16.65 -14.43 16.19
C LEU A 214 -15.45 -14.04 17.07
N MET A 215 -14.25 -13.98 16.49
CA MET A 215 -13.01 -13.59 17.18
C MET A 215 -12.92 -12.09 17.47
N LEU A 216 -13.76 -11.26 16.84
CA LEU A 216 -13.81 -9.83 17.13
C LEU A 216 -14.62 -9.53 18.39
N GLN A 217 -14.16 -8.53 19.16
CA GLN A 217 -14.95 -7.92 20.22
C GLN A 217 -16.31 -7.45 19.66
N ARG A 218 -17.39 -7.63 20.43
CA ARG A 218 -18.76 -7.37 19.96
C ARG A 218 -18.93 -6.00 19.29
N PRO A 219 -18.41 -4.89 19.84
CA PRO A 219 -18.58 -3.57 19.22
C PRO A 219 -17.86 -3.41 17.87
N ARG A 220 -16.84 -4.23 17.57
CA ARG A 220 -16.03 -4.14 16.34
C ARG A 220 -16.61 -4.89 15.15
N ARG A 221 -17.59 -5.77 15.40
CA ARG A 221 -18.19 -6.61 14.36
C ARG A 221 -18.90 -5.77 13.30
N VAL A 222 -19.63 -4.72 13.71
CA VAL A 222 -20.37 -3.86 12.79
C VAL A 222 -19.43 -3.04 11.89
N PRO A 223 -18.43 -2.29 12.41
CA PRO A 223 -17.44 -1.62 11.56
C PRO A 223 -16.71 -2.56 10.60
N TYR A 224 -16.34 -3.76 11.05
CA TYR A 224 -15.71 -4.79 10.21
C TYR A 224 -16.59 -5.22 9.04
N LEU A 225 -17.85 -5.58 9.31
CA LEU A 225 -18.78 -5.97 8.27
C LEU A 225 -19.09 -4.81 7.31
N GLU A 226 -19.18 -3.59 7.83
CA GLU A 226 -19.41 -2.40 7.01
C GLU A 226 -18.26 -2.14 6.03
N TYR A 227 -17.01 -2.20 6.50
CA TYR A 227 -15.83 -2.07 5.63
C TYR A 227 -15.73 -3.22 4.62
N ARG A 228 -16.04 -4.46 5.04
CA ARG A 228 -16.10 -5.62 4.15
C ARG A 228 -17.13 -5.44 3.04
N TRP A 229 -18.32 -4.94 3.38
CA TRP A 229 -19.45 -4.78 2.48
C TRP A 229 -19.29 -3.61 1.52
N ARG A 230 -18.78 -2.47 2.01
CA ARG A 230 -18.67 -1.22 1.26
C ARG A 230 -17.31 -1.02 0.60
N GLY A 231 -16.25 -1.59 1.15
CA GLY A 231 -14.90 -1.50 0.57
C GLY A 231 -14.26 -0.12 0.63
N VAL A 232 -14.79 0.85 1.39
CA VAL A 232 -14.21 2.19 1.53
C VAL A 232 -13.81 2.43 2.98
N LEU A 233 -12.53 2.76 3.20
CA LEU A 233 -11.99 3.08 4.52
C LEU A 233 -12.40 4.51 4.91
N LEU A 234 -13.39 4.62 5.77
CA LEU A 234 -13.87 5.87 6.34
C LEU A 234 -14.42 5.61 7.75
N PRO A 235 -14.45 6.63 8.62
CA PRO A 235 -15.16 6.52 9.88
C PRO A 235 -16.63 6.18 9.67
N PHE A 236 -17.20 5.50 10.65
CA PHE A 236 -18.59 5.08 10.67
C PHE A 236 -19.51 6.31 10.55
N GLY A 237 -20.60 6.17 9.81
CA GLY A 237 -21.55 7.27 9.55
C GLY A 237 -21.11 8.31 8.51
N HIS A 238 -19.86 8.33 8.05
CA HIS A 238 -19.45 9.26 6.98
C HIS A 238 -20.08 8.90 5.63
N SER A 239 -20.46 9.92 4.85
CA SER A 239 -21.02 9.71 3.51
C SER A 239 -20.00 9.06 2.56
N ARG A 240 -20.50 8.13 1.75
CA ARG A 240 -19.75 7.40 0.73
C ARG A 240 -20.23 7.71 -0.69
N GLU A 241 -21.17 8.65 -0.83
CA GLU A 241 -21.83 8.96 -2.11
C GLU A 241 -20.84 9.44 -3.18
N ALA A 242 -19.77 10.13 -2.78
CA ALA A 242 -18.75 10.62 -3.69
C ALA A 242 -17.81 9.51 -4.24
N PHE A 243 -17.86 8.29 -3.71
CA PHE A 243 -16.97 7.20 -4.10
C PHE A 243 -17.56 6.39 -5.24
N THR A 244 -17.57 7.00 -6.42
CA THR A 244 -18.29 6.50 -7.61
C THR A 244 -17.37 5.90 -8.66
N VAL A 245 -16.06 5.86 -8.43
CA VAL A 245 -15.09 5.38 -9.42
C VAL A 245 -14.34 4.18 -8.87
N LEU A 246 -14.10 3.15 -9.69
CA LEU A 246 -13.29 2.00 -9.29
C LEU A 246 -11.85 2.43 -9.03
N ASN A 247 -11.24 1.89 -7.97
CA ASN A 247 -9.81 2.04 -7.76
C ASN A 247 -9.05 1.07 -8.71
N PRO A 248 -8.33 1.59 -9.72
CA PRO A 248 -7.64 0.76 -10.70
C PRO A 248 -6.49 -0.08 -10.11
N THR A 249 -6.07 0.20 -8.88
CA THR A 249 -5.09 -0.63 -8.16
C THR A 249 -5.69 -1.88 -7.50
N PHE A 250 -7.02 -1.93 -7.33
CA PHE A 250 -7.74 -3.10 -6.83
C PHE A 250 -8.48 -3.87 -7.93
N PHE A 251 -8.94 -3.14 -8.95
CA PHE A 251 -9.66 -3.66 -10.10
C PHE A 251 -8.81 -3.53 -11.34
N HIS A 252 -8.35 -4.66 -11.88
CA HIS A 252 -7.51 -4.67 -13.08
C HIS A 252 -7.76 -5.93 -13.91
N ASN A 253 -7.85 -5.78 -15.23
CA ASN A 253 -8.16 -6.85 -16.19
C ASN A 253 -9.41 -7.64 -15.81
N GLY A 254 -10.50 -6.94 -15.47
CA GLY A 254 -11.76 -7.59 -15.15
C GLY A 254 -11.69 -8.48 -13.89
N GLN A 255 -10.84 -8.16 -12.90
CA GLN A 255 -10.67 -8.97 -11.69
C GLN A 255 -10.48 -8.13 -10.42
N TRP A 256 -10.94 -8.68 -9.29
CA TRP A 256 -10.62 -8.20 -7.94
C TRP A 256 -9.32 -8.85 -7.46
N ARG A 257 -8.35 -8.02 -7.07
CA ARG A 257 -6.95 -8.45 -6.86
C ARG A 257 -6.63 -8.89 -5.42
N MET A 258 -7.51 -8.67 -4.45
CA MET A 258 -7.23 -8.99 -3.05
C MET A 258 -7.73 -10.38 -2.65
N GLY A 259 -7.03 -10.98 -1.69
CA GLY A 259 -7.51 -12.14 -0.96
C GLY A 259 -8.81 -11.88 -0.20
N ASP A 260 -9.54 -12.95 0.11
CA ASP A 260 -10.85 -12.91 0.77
C ASP A 260 -10.77 -12.47 2.23
N LEU A 261 -9.65 -12.77 2.90
CA LEU A 261 -9.42 -12.41 4.29
C LEU A 261 -8.61 -11.14 4.49
N SER A 262 -8.11 -10.51 3.42
CA SER A 262 -7.31 -9.29 3.51
C SER A 262 -8.06 -8.16 4.24
N ASP A 263 -7.37 -7.56 5.20
CA ASP A 263 -7.92 -6.54 6.09
C ASP A 263 -6.83 -5.50 6.36
N PRO A 264 -7.07 -4.21 6.10
CA PRO A 264 -6.04 -3.20 6.25
C PRO A 264 -5.59 -3.02 7.71
N ILE A 265 -6.42 -3.41 8.69
CA ILE A 265 -6.07 -3.39 10.12
C ILE A 265 -4.88 -4.33 10.43
N ASP A 266 -4.74 -5.44 9.70
CA ASP A 266 -3.70 -6.44 9.96
C ASP A 266 -2.28 -5.85 9.73
N GLY A 267 -2.18 -4.77 8.93
CA GLY A 267 -0.94 -4.07 8.63
C GLY A 267 -0.47 -3.08 9.71
N TRP A 268 -1.25 -2.85 10.77
CA TRP A 268 -0.91 -1.82 11.76
C TRP A 268 -0.98 -2.33 13.21
N PRO A 269 -0.16 -1.79 14.13
CA PRO A 269 -0.19 -2.21 15.53
C PRO A 269 -1.55 -1.89 16.16
N MET A 270 -2.28 -2.94 16.54
CA MET A 270 -3.62 -2.81 17.13
C MET A 270 -3.68 -1.87 18.34
N PRO A 271 -2.72 -1.88 19.30
CA PRO A 271 -2.74 -0.94 20.41
C PRO A 271 -2.70 0.54 19.96
N ASN A 272 -1.98 0.85 18.88
CA ASN A 272 -1.89 2.20 18.35
C ASN A 272 -3.20 2.62 17.68
N LEU A 273 -3.84 1.72 16.94
CA LEU A 273 -5.17 1.96 16.38
C LEU A 273 -6.19 2.20 17.49
N GLU A 274 -6.18 1.38 18.54
CA GLU A 274 -7.12 1.50 19.67
C GLU A 274 -6.96 2.82 20.43
N ALA A 275 -5.71 3.28 20.59
CA ALA A 275 -5.37 4.55 21.24
C ALA A 275 -5.71 5.79 20.39
N THR A 276 -5.96 5.63 19.09
CA THR A 276 -6.27 6.75 18.21
C THR A 276 -7.66 7.32 18.52
N ALA A 277 -7.77 8.65 18.61
CA ALA A 277 -9.03 9.32 18.85
C ALA A 277 -9.95 9.26 17.60
N ASN A 278 -11.25 9.05 17.82
CA ASN A 278 -12.26 9.04 16.75
C ASN A 278 -13.58 9.67 17.24
N GLY A 279 -13.46 10.81 17.92
CA GLY A 279 -14.58 11.46 18.61
C GLY A 279 -15.31 10.48 19.55
N ASP A 280 -16.63 10.55 19.56
CA ASP A 280 -17.50 9.70 20.39
C ASP A 280 -17.60 8.24 19.88
N ALA A 281 -17.06 7.95 18.68
CA ALA A 281 -17.13 6.62 18.07
C ALA A 281 -15.95 5.73 18.51
N GLU A 282 -15.82 5.50 19.83
CA GLU A 282 -14.69 4.79 20.45
C GLU A 282 -14.48 3.35 19.92
N HIS A 283 -15.54 2.71 19.44
CA HIS A 283 -15.53 1.34 18.96
C HIS A 283 -15.42 1.20 17.44
N ASP A 284 -15.42 2.31 16.71
CA ASP A 284 -15.21 2.32 15.28
C ASP A 284 -13.71 2.22 14.96
N ILE A 285 -13.23 0.98 14.93
CA ILE A 285 -11.82 0.68 14.68
C ILE A 285 -11.35 1.12 13.28
N TYR A 286 -12.25 1.15 12.29
CA TYR A 286 -11.89 1.58 10.93
C TYR A 286 -11.84 3.12 10.81
N GLY A 287 -12.66 3.84 11.56
CA GLY A 287 -12.49 5.29 11.73
C GLY A 287 -11.20 5.65 12.47
N LYS A 288 -10.90 4.93 13.55
CA LYS A 288 -9.60 5.04 14.25
C LYS A 288 -8.43 4.77 13.30
N MET A 289 -8.51 3.72 12.49
CA MET A 289 -7.51 3.43 11.46
C MET A 289 -7.40 4.55 10.44
N TYR A 290 -8.52 5.08 9.93
CA TYR A 290 -8.52 6.21 8.99
C TYR A 290 -7.73 7.40 9.55
N HIS A 291 -8.00 7.80 10.79
CA HIS A 291 -7.29 8.92 11.44
C HIS A 291 -5.82 8.60 11.68
N PHE A 292 -5.53 7.41 12.22
CA PHE A 292 -4.16 6.96 12.50
C PHE A 292 -3.27 7.00 11.25
N VAL A 293 -3.76 6.41 10.16
CA VAL A 293 -3.04 6.35 8.88
C VAL A 293 -2.92 7.74 8.26
N ARG A 294 -3.96 8.58 8.37
CA ARG A 294 -3.90 9.97 7.91
C ARG A 294 -2.78 10.74 8.58
N ASP A 295 -2.61 10.60 9.89
CA ASP A 295 -1.57 11.28 10.64
C ASP A 295 -0.18 10.77 10.25
N HIS A 296 -0.02 9.46 10.02
CA HIS A 296 1.23 8.87 9.54
C HIS A 296 1.63 9.38 8.14
N PHE A 297 0.69 9.40 7.20
CA PHE A 297 0.98 9.97 5.89
C PHE A 297 1.25 11.46 5.95
N THR A 298 0.58 12.18 6.85
CA THR A 298 0.80 13.62 7.04
C THR A 298 2.24 13.84 7.48
N PHE A 299 2.70 13.05 8.44
CA PHE A 299 4.08 13.12 8.89
C PHE A 299 5.05 12.76 7.75
N LEU A 300 4.84 11.65 7.05
CA LEU A 300 5.70 11.25 5.92
C LEU A 300 5.75 12.33 4.82
N HIS A 301 4.61 12.92 4.47
CA HIS A 301 4.50 13.99 3.47
C HIS A 301 5.33 15.21 3.84
N ARG A 302 5.34 15.59 5.12
CA ARG A 302 6.20 16.64 5.67
C ARG A 302 7.66 16.22 5.67
N GLN A 303 7.99 14.97 6.01
CA GLN A 303 9.38 14.50 6.00
C GLN A 303 9.99 14.53 4.60
N LEU A 304 9.24 14.06 3.59
CA LEU A 304 9.67 14.11 2.19
C LEU A 304 9.91 15.55 1.68
N ARG A 305 9.32 16.56 2.30
CA ARG A 305 9.53 17.97 1.92
C ARG A 305 10.69 18.62 2.66
N ASN A 306 10.89 18.24 3.91
CA ASN A 306 11.77 18.96 4.83
C ASN A 306 13.11 18.26 5.06
N ARG A 307 13.29 17.01 4.62
CA ARG A 307 14.52 16.23 4.81
C ARG A 307 15.16 15.76 3.51
N ASN A 308 16.34 15.16 3.65
CA ASN A 308 17.05 14.41 2.62
C ASN A 308 16.62 12.92 2.65
N ILE A 309 15.47 12.59 2.06
CA ILE A 309 14.98 11.21 1.97
C ILE A 309 15.01 10.72 0.53
N ASN A 310 15.69 9.61 0.28
CA ASN A 310 15.72 8.95 -1.02
C ASN A 310 14.98 7.61 -0.93
N ILE A 311 14.01 7.37 -1.81
CA ILE A 311 13.27 6.10 -1.85
C ILE A 311 13.45 5.47 -3.23
N ASP A 312 14.09 4.30 -3.26
CA ASP A 312 14.31 3.49 -4.46
C ASP A 312 13.30 2.35 -4.50
N VAL A 313 12.42 2.35 -5.49
CA VAL A 313 11.42 1.31 -5.70
C VAL A 313 11.87 0.37 -6.82
N LEU A 314 11.90 -0.94 -6.54
CA LEU A 314 12.35 -1.97 -7.46
C LEU A 314 11.34 -3.12 -7.53
N CYS A 315 11.03 -3.58 -8.73
CA CYS A 315 10.30 -4.82 -8.92
C CYS A 315 11.28 -5.95 -9.24
N GLN A 316 11.78 -6.60 -8.20
CA GLN A 316 12.77 -7.67 -8.22
C GLN A 316 12.56 -8.62 -7.04
N ASP A 317 12.89 -9.89 -7.23
CA ASP A 317 12.90 -10.85 -6.13
C ASP A 317 14.01 -10.51 -5.12
N ALA A 318 13.68 -10.56 -3.82
CA ALA A 318 14.64 -10.35 -2.74
C ALA A 318 15.79 -11.37 -2.79
N ALA A 319 15.53 -12.60 -3.22
CA ALA A 319 16.54 -13.65 -3.38
C ALA A 319 17.58 -13.30 -4.44
N ASP A 320 17.16 -12.60 -5.50
CA ASP A 320 18.03 -12.20 -6.61
C ASP A 320 18.67 -10.83 -6.39
N PHE A 321 18.26 -10.08 -5.37
CA PHE A 321 18.68 -8.70 -5.14
C PHE A 321 20.20 -8.51 -5.12
N LYS A 322 20.96 -9.47 -4.59
CA LYS A 322 22.44 -9.46 -4.58
C LYS A 322 23.06 -9.34 -5.98
N HIS A 323 22.39 -9.82 -7.01
CA HIS A 323 22.85 -9.73 -8.39
C HIS A 323 22.68 -8.32 -8.97
N TYR A 324 21.76 -7.54 -8.39
CA TYR A 324 21.45 -6.17 -8.77
C TYR A 324 22.23 -5.12 -7.98
N LEU A 325 22.90 -5.48 -6.87
CA LEU A 325 23.82 -4.63 -6.10
C LEU A 325 25.14 -4.36 -6.85
N LYS A 326 25.04 -3.90 -8.09
CA LYS A 326 26.17 -3.60 -8.96
C LYS A 326 25.88 -2.34 -9.77
N PRO A 327 26.93 -1.62 -10.23
CA PRO A 327 26.76 -0.51 -11.14
C PRO A 327 26.08 -0.96 -12.44
N PRO A 328 25.23 -0.11 -13.05
CA PRO A 328 24.91 1.27 -12.66
C PRO A 328 23.74 1.42 -11.68
N ALA A 329 23.09 0.32 -11.26
CA ALA A 329 21.91 0.38 -10.41
C ALA A 329 22.26 0.87 -8.99
N PHE A 330 23.33 0.31 -8.41
CA PHE A 330 23.86 0.67 -7.11
C PHE A 330 25.40 0.83 -7.13
N PRO A 331 25.99 1.57 -6.18
CA PRO A 331 27.44 1.56 -5.96
C PRO A 331 27.97 0.15 -5.69
N ARG A 332 29.22 -0.15 -6.06
CA ARG A 332 29.83 -1.48 -5.86
C ARG A 332 29.92 -1.88 -4.39
N ASP A 333 29.99 -0.89 -3.52
CA ASP A 333 30.12 -0.95 -2.08
C ASP A 333 28.81 -0.62 -1.37
N ALA A 334 27.66 -0.76 -2.04
CA ALA A 334 26.36 -0.60 -1.39
C ALA A 334 26.28 -1.48 -0.12
N ARG A 335 25.89 -0.83 0.98
CA ARG A 335 25.69 -1.42 2.31
C ARG A 335 24.36 -0.94 2.85
N PHE A 336 23.73 -1.77 3.66
CA PHE A 336 22.51 -1.42 4.38
C PHE A 336 22.79 -1.49 5.87
N ASP A 337 22.43 -0.42 6.57
CA ASP A 337 22.52 -0.32 8.03
C ASP A 337 21.42 -1.14 8.70
N ARG A 338 20.27 -1.29 8.03
CA ARG A 338 19.15 -2.13 8.46
C ARG A 338 18.50 -2.83 7.28
N ILE A 339 18.00 -4.04 7.54
CA ILE A 339 17.21 -4.82 6.59
C ILE A 339 15.95 -5.27 7.31
N GLU A 340 14.80 -4.89 6.75
CA GLU A 340 13.49 -5.40 7.11
C GLU A 340 13.03 -6.36 6.01
N ALA A 341 12.68 -7.59 6.39
CA ALA A 341 12.17 -8.58 5.46
C ALA A 341 10.80 -9.06 5.95
N CYS A 342 9.75 -8.76 5.20
CA CYS A 342 8.43 -9.26 5.53
C CYS A 342 8.29 -10.71 5.09
N GLN A 343 8.31 -11.63 6.05
CA GLN A 343 7.93 -13.02 5.81
C GLN A 343 6.41 -13.11 5.61
N SER A 344 5.99 -13.18 4.36
CA SER A 344 4.88 -14.05 3.98
C SER A 344 5.27 -14.88 2.75
N ILE A 345 6.26 -15.76 2.96
CA ILE A 345 6.41 -16.96 2.16
C ILE A 345 6.03 -18.12 3.06
N ILE A 346 4.73 -18.41 3.15
CA ILE A 346 4.30 -19.77 3.43
C ILE A 346 4.06 -20.41 2.07
N ALA A 347 5.03 -21.25 1.69
CA ALA A 347 5.04 -22.29 0.65
C ALA A 347 4.71 -21.88 -0.78
#